data_AF-A0A1V5GG04-F1
#
_entry.id   AF-A0A1V5GG04-F1
#
_cell.length_a   1.000
_cell.length_b   1.000
_cell.length_c   1.000
_cell.angle_alpha   90.00
_cell.angle_beta   90.00
_cell.angle_gamma   90.00
#
_symmetry.space_group_name_H-M   'P 1'
#
loop_
_entity.id
_entity.type
_entity.pdbx_description
1 polymer ?
#
loop_
_entity_poly.entity_id
_entity_poly.type
_entity_poly.pdbx_seq_one_letter_code
_entity_poly.pdbx_strand_id
1 'polypeptide(L)'
;MQYQQVYNFLMPRLENEIPACYTYHNAEHTKKVITAATHIAKTEGVSGSDLIILQTAALFHDAGFLQQADGHEEISCIWAHKYLPAYEYSDIQVEQICRTIMATRLPQTPADLLGQILCDADLYFQGKAGYAENANNLYKEFKQRGLIKSEAEWPLMQLEFLSAQHFFTKSAQTELDPVKIEIENDLNAQISKSLIHQHENSTQQLLQDLLLTIIGVTIAGVALKLFLVPNHFFDGGITGISLLVHESYGYNLGLVILLLNLPLIAVSYFSIGQRFALRTILSVVLLGIALLLIPDYPTTTDKLLISVFGGAFLGIGIGLLMRTGAALDSIEVLAVYTLKKTSFTITEIILGINIIIFTIAGFRFGVETALYSILTYFTATRCIDYVVEGLQAYTGVTIVSGNSEAIKYQLVNKLGRGITVYKGERGFLPGKYEVSTECDIIFTVITRLELRKLKNLVYEVDPKAFVFASTIKEASGGIIKRRQAH
;
A
#
# COMPACT_ATOMS: atom_id res chain seq x y z
N MET A 1 11.11 -24.37 50.42
CA MET A 1 10.52 -23.25 49.65
C MET A 1 9.51 -22.51 50.52
N GLN A 2 9.90 -21.36 51.06
CA GLN A 2 9.06 -20.52 51.92
C GLN A 2 8.36 -19.40 51.12
N TYR A 3 7.46 -19.77 50.19
CA TYR A 3 6.82 -18.83 49.25
C TYR A 3 6.21 -17.58 49.90
N GLN A 4 5.45 -17.73 50.99
CA GLN A 4 4.79 -16.59 51.65
C GLN A 4 5.80 -15.55 52.16
N GLN A 5 6.98 -15.98 52.62
CA GLN A 5 8.02 -15.06 53.08
C GLN A 5 8.67 -14.32 51.89
N VAL A 6 8.86 -15.01 50.77
CA VAL A 6 9.35 -14.41 49.52
C VAL A 6 8.34 -13.38 48.98
N TYR A 7 7.05 -13.71 48.98
CA TYR A 7 5.98 -12.79 48.60
C TYR A 7 5.99 -11.52 49.46
N ASN A 8 6.07 -11.68 50.79
CA ASN A 8 6.13 -10.56 51.72
C ASN A 8 7.43 -9.74 51.60
N PHE A 9 8.48 -10.31 51.00
CA PHE A 9 9.72 -9.61 50.71
C PHE A 9 9.65 -8.82 49.40
N LEU A 10 9.17 -9.41 48.31
CA LEU A 10 9.25 -8.77 46.98
C LEU A 10 8.06 -7.86 46.67
N MET A 11 6.84 -8.27 47.04
CA MET A 11 5.63 -7.51 46.66
C MET A 11 5.64 -6.06 47.16
N PRO A 12 6.03 -5.75 48.42
CA PRO A 12 6.14 -4.37 48.86
C PRO A 12 7.15 -3.54 48.06
N ARG A 13 8.21 -4.16 47.51
CA ARG A 13 9.15 -3.44 46.64
C ARG A 13 8.52 -3.12 45.30
N LEU A 14 7.83 -4.07 44.69
CA LEU A 14 7.12 -3.83 43.44
C LEU A 14 6.08 -2.70 43.60
N GLU A 15 5.43 -2.61 44.76
CA GLU A 15 4.43 -1.56 45.05
C GLU A 15 5.02 -0.17 45.24
N ASN A 16 6.25 -0.05 45.77
CA ASN A 16 6.80 1.23 46.23
C ASN A 16 8.05 1.69 45.46
N GLU A 17 8.77 0.79 44.80
CA GLU A 17 10.06 1.06 44.17
C GLU A 17 10.00 1.06 42.63
N ILE A 18 8.95 0.52 42.00
CA ILE A 18 8.77 0.61 40.54
C ILE A 18 8.48 2.08 40.16
N PRO A 19 9.22 2.66 39.18
CA PRO A 19 8.94 4.00 38.71
C PRO A 19 7.50 4.19 38.22
N ALA A 20 6.87 5.30 38.60
CA ALA A 20 5.47 5.61 38.26
C ALA A 20 5.18 5.73 36.74
N CYS A 21 6.21 5.78 35.90
CA CYS A 21 6.07 5.73 34.44
C CYS A 21 5.61 4.36 33.92
N TYR A 22 5.81 3.28 34.67
CA TYR A 22 5.35 1.94 34.31
C TYR A 22 3.88 1.77 34.72
N THR A 23 2.99 2.24 33.85
CA THR A 23 1.55 2.21 34.09
C THR A 23 0.94 0.82 33.90
N TYR A 24 1.62 -0.09 33.20
CA TYR A 24 1.20 -1.48 33.06
C TYR A 24 2.10 -2.41 33.88
N HIS A 25 3.42 -2.37 33.68
CA HIS A 25 4.38 -3.25 34.37
C HIS A 25 4.61 -2.81 35.83
N ASN A 26 3.63 -3.10 36.70
CA ASN A 26 3.62 -2.72 38.10
C ASN A 26 3.14 -3.87 39.01
N ALA A 27 3.12 -3.64 40.33
CA ALA A 27 2.71 -4.66 41.30
C ALA A 27 1.31 -5.24 41.07
N GLU A 28 0.38 -4.44 40.53
CA GLU A 28 -0.98 -4.92 40.24
C GLU A 28 -0.98 -5.90 39.05
N HIS A 29 -0.16 -5.65 38.03
CA HIS A 29 0.09 -6.63 36.97
C HIS A 29 0.66 -7.93 37.55
N THR A 30 1.71 -7.86 38.37
CA THR A 30 2.29 -9.06 38.99
C THR A 30 1.27 -9.86 39.80
N LYS A 31 0.40 -9.21 40.58
CA LYS A 31 -0.69 -9.89 41.32
C LYS A 31 -1.69 -10.57 40.37
N LYS A 32 -2.04 -9.93 39.26
CA LYS A 32 -2.92 -10.50 38.23
C LYS A 32 -2.27 -11.73 37.58
N VAL A 33 -0.99 -11.67 37.24
CA VAL A 33 -0.23 -12.80 36.66
C VAL A 33 -0.16 -13.97 37.64
N ILE A 34 0.14 -13.74 38.93
CA ILE A 34 0.13 -14.82 39.95
C ILE A 34 -1.24 -15.48 40.03
N THR A 35 -2.31 -14.67 40.01
CA THR A 35 -3.69 -15.17 40.09
C THR A 35 -4.05 -15.98 38.85
N ALA A 36 -3.74 -15.48 37.65
CA ALA A 36 -3.96 -16.16 36.38
C ALA A 36 -3.16 -17.46 36.28
N ALA A 37 -1.87 -17.43 36.62
CA ALA A 37 -1.00 -18.60 36.63
C ALA A 37 -1.54 -19.70 37.57
N THR A 38 -2.02 -19.31 38.76
CA THR A 38 -2.62 -20.25 39.72
C THR A 38 -3.92 -20.87 39.19
N HIS A 39 -4.75 -20.07 38.51
CA HIS A 39 -6.01 -20.53 37.90
C HIS A 39 -5.77 -21.52 36.74
N ILE A 40 -4.88 -21.16 35.81
CA ILE A 40 -4.50 -22.03 34.69
C ILE A 40 -3.85 -23.32 35.21
N ALA A 41 -2.90 -23.21 36.15
CA ALA A 41 -2.24 -24.36 36.78
C ALA A 41 -3.23 -25.35 37.39
N LYS A 42 -4.25 -24.87 38.11
CA LYS A 42 -5.29 -25.73 38.68
C LYS A 42 -6.05 -26.51 37.60
N THR A 43 -6.31 -25.88 36.46
CA THR A 43 -7.04 -26.49 35.33
C THR A 43 -6.16 -27.49 34.56
N GLU A 44 -4.88 -27.19 34.42
CA GLU A 44 -3.88 -28.07 33.81
C GLU A 44 -3.37 -29.19 34.76
N GLY A 45 -3.85 -29.21 36.01
CA GLY A 45 -3.51 -30.26 36.99
C GLY A 45 -2.14 -30.09 37.69
N VAL A 46 -1.54 -28.91 37.61
CA VAL A 46 -0.29 -28.58 38.31
C VAL A 46 -0.56 -28.32 39.79
N SER A 47 0.18 -29.00 40.68
CA SER A 47 -0.01 -28.92 42.13
C SER A 47 1.31 -29.14 42.90
N GLY A 48 1.27 -29.05 44.23
CA GLY A 48 2.42 -29.36 45.08
C GLY A 48 3.61 -28.40 44.87
N SER A 49 4.81 -28.97 44.73
CA SER A 49 6.05 -28.19 44.55
C SER A 49 6.05 -27.36 43.26
N ASP A 50 5.48 -27.89 42.18
CA ASP A 50 5.50 -27.24 40.87
C ASP A 50 4.61 -25.99 40.86
N LEU A 51 3.50 -26.01 41.61
CA LEU A 51 2.67 -24.82 41.81
C LEU A 51 3.44 -23.73 42.55
N ILE A 52 4.23 -24.08 43.58
CA ILE A 52 5.05 -23.12 44.31
C ILE A 52 6.14 -22.52 43.40
N ILE A 53 6.77 -23.35 42.57
CA ILE A 53 7.76 -22.90 41.56
C ILE A 53 7.11 -21.91 40.59
N LEU A 54 5.95 -22.24 40.04
CA LEU A 54 5.21 -21.39 39.12
C LEU A 54 4.80 -20.06 39.76
N GLN A 55 4.23 -20.09 40.98
CA GLN A 55 3.85 -18.88 41.70
C GLN A 55 5.05 -18.00 42.02
N THR A 56 6.20 -18.61 42.32
CA THR A 56 7.45 -17.87 42.54
C THR A 56 7.97 -17.26 41.24
N ALA A 57 7.92 -17.98 40.12
CA ALA A 57 8.27 -17.45 38.81
C ALA A 57 7.34 -16.28 38.41
N ALA A 58 6.03 -16.42 38.62
CA ALA A 58 5.06 -15.36 38.40
C ALA A 58 5.29 -14.13 39.30
N LEU A 59 5.75 -14.32 40.53
CA LEU A 59 6.12 -13.22 41.43
C LEU A 59 7.38 -12.48 40.95
N PHE A 60 8.32 -13.19 40.33
CA PHE A 60 9.61 -12.63 39.90
C PHE A 60 9.65 -12.16 38.44
N HIS A 61 8.74 -12.57 37.55
CA HIS A 61 8.91 -12.35 36.10
C HIS A 61 9.26 -10.89 35.73
N ASP A 62 8.56 -9.93 36.34
CA ASP A 62 8.76 -8.49 36.15
C ASP A 62 9.62 -7.81 37.22
N ALA A 63 10.28 -8.56 38.11
CA ALA A 63 11.14 -7.98 39.15
C ALA A 63 12.28 -7.12 38.58
N GLY A 64 12.73 -7.40 37.36
CA GLY A 64 13.73 -6.62 36.65
C GLY A 64 13.35 -5.16 36.42
N PHE A 65 12.05 -4.82 36.37
CA PHE A 65 11.58 -3.43 36.23
C PHE A 65 11.95 -2.54 37.43
N LEU A 66 12.30 -3.13 38.58
CA LEU A 66 12.90 -2.40 39.71
C LEU A 66 14.27 -1.80 39.37
N GLN A 67 14.91 -2.30 38.31
CA GLN A 67 16.22 -1.85 37.86
C GLN A 67 16.15 -1.22 36.45
N GLN A 68 15.62 -1.94 35.45
CA GLN A 68 15.44 -1.44 34.09
C GLN A 68 14.47 -2.33 33.30
N ALA A 69 13.82 -1.77 32.26
CA ALA A 69 12.88 -2.51 31.41
C ALA A 69 13.57 -3.40 30.36
N ASP A 70 14.70 -2.96 29.81
CA ASP A 70 15.39 -3.70 28.75
C ASP A 70 16.15 -4.89 29.36
N GLY A 71 15.79 -6.10 28.95
CA GLY A 71 16.33 -7.35 29.52
C GLY A 71 15.88 -7.58 30.96
N HIS A 72 14.64 -7.20 31.29
CA HIS A 72 14.13 -7.32 32.65
C HIS A 72 14.00 -8.79 33.08
N GLU A 73 13.73 -9.73 32.18
CA GLU A 73 13.63 -11.16 32.47
C GLU A 73 14.98 -11.73 32.96
N GLU A 74 16.10 -11.35 32.32
CA GLU A 74 17.43 -11.75 32.78
C GLU A 74 17.74 -11.18 34.18
N ILE A 75 17.33 -9.93 34.43
CA ILE A 75 17.52 -9.29 35.74
C ILE A 75 16.64 -9.95 36.79
N SER A 76 15.40 -10.30 36.46
CA SER A 76 14.51 -11.07 37.31
C SER A 76 15.14 -12.40 37.74
N CYS A 77 15.83 -13.09 36.82
CA CYS A 77 16.59 -14.30 37.13
C CYS A 77 17.79 -14.02 38.06
N ILE A 78 18.53 -12.93 37.85
CA ILE A 78 19.61 -12.51 38.75
C ILE A 78 19.07 -12.26 40.17
N TRP A 79 17.90 -11.63 40.30
CA TRP A 79 17.25 -11.41 41.59
C TRP A 79 16.79 -12.73 42.22
N ALA A 80 16.23 -13.65 41.43
CA ALA A 80 15.85 -14.98 41.89
C ALA A 80 17.06 -15.73 42.47
N HIS A 81 18.19 -15.78 41.76
CA HIS A 81 19.44 -16.37 42.25
C HIS A 81 19.96 -15.73 43.53
N LYS A 82 19.84 -14.41 43.64
CA LYS A 82 20.34 -13.68 44.79
C LYS A 82 19.52 -13.90 46.06
N TYR A 83 18.19 -13.94 45.95
CA TYR A 83 17.31 -13.87 47.11
C TYR A 83 16.64 -15.20 47.48
N LEU A 84 16.29 -16.06 46.52
CA LEU A 84 15.56 -17.30 46.80
C LEU A 84 16.31 -18.31 47.68
N PRO A 85 17.66 -18.46 47.63
CA PRO A 85 18.38 -19.38 48.50
C PRO A 85 18.15 -19.11 50.00
N ALA A 86 17.93 -17.85 50.39
CA ALA A 86 17.64 -17.48 51.78
C ALA A 86 16.27 -17.98 52.28
N TYR A 87 15.40 -18.44 51.38
CA TYR A 87 14.04 -18.91 51.65
C TYR A 87 13.85 -20.41 51.36
N GLU A 88 14.94 -21.19 51.49
CA GLU A 88 14.96 -22.65 51.33
C GLU A 88 14.54 -23.12 49.92
N TYR A 89 14.94 -22.37 48.88
CA TYR A 89 14.92 -22.85 47.50
C TYR A 89 16.27 -23.48 47.18
N SER A 90 16.26 -24.68 46.59
CA SER A 90 17.49 -25.31 46.08
C SER A 90 17.91 -24.68 44.76
N ASP A 91 19.19 -24.81 44.40
CA ASP A 91 19.70 -24.29 43.11
C ASP A 91 18.89 -24.83 41.92
N ILE A 92 18.50 -26.11 41.95
CA ILE A 92 17.68 -26.74 40.91
C ILE A 92 16.31 -26.03 40.79
N GLN A 93 15.69 -25.69 41.92
CA GLN A 93 14.40 -24.98 41.92
C GLN A 93 14.57 -23.55 41.40
N VAL A 94 15.64 -22.87 41.76
CA VAL A 94 15.94 -21.52 41.26
C VAL A 94 16.17 -21.52 39.75
N GLU A 95 16.93 -22.49 39.23
CA GLU A 95 17.13 -22.66 37.78
C GLU A 95 15.81 -22.93 37.05
N GLN A 96 14.92 -23.75 37.63
CA GLN A 96 13.59 -24.00 37.06
C GLN A 96 12.71 -22.74 37.06
N ILE A 97 12.78 -21.92 38.13
CA ILE A 97 12.11 -20.62 38.20
C ILE A 97 12.65 -19.69 37.12
N CYS A 98 13.97 -19.58 36.98
CA CYS A 98 14.60 -18.73 35.97
C CYS A 98 14.24 -19.17 34.55
N ARG A 99 14.24 -20.48 34.27
CA ARG A 99 13.78 -21.02 32.99
C ARG A 99 12.33 -20.67 32.69
N THR A 100 11.46 -20.71 33.71
CA THR A 100 10.05 -20.36 33.58
C THR A 100 9.89 -18.86 33.29
N ILE A 101 10.63 -17.99 34.00
CA ILE A 101 10.65 -16.54 33.75
C ILE A 101 11.15 -16.25 32.33
N MET A 102 12.27 -16.83 31.91
CA MET A 102 12.83 -16.60 30.58
C MET A 102 11.90 -17.01 29.43
N ALA A 103 10.90 -17.85 29.70
CA ALA A 103 9.89 -18.21 28.69
C ALA A 103 8.98 -17.04 28.31
N THR A 104 8.77 -16.05 29.20
CA THR A 104 7.90 -14.88 28.95
C THR A 104 8.55 -13.86 28.01
N ARG A 105 9.88 -13.93 27.83
CA ARG A 105 10.62 -13.07 26.92
C ARG A 105 10.07 -13.16 25.50
N LEU A 106 9.76 -12.02 24.91
CA LEU A 106 9.23 -11.96 23.53
C LEU A 106 10.35 -12.15 22.48
N PRO A 107 10.13 -12.99 21.45
CA PRO A 107 8.99 -13.89 21.25
C PRO A 107 9.01 -15.09 22.22
N GLN A 108 7.85 -15.42 22.79
CA GLN A 108 7.72 -16.48 23.80
C GLN A 108 8.08 -17.86 23.23
N THR A 109 8.94 -18.59 23.94
CA THR A 109 9.39 -19.94 23.55
C THR A 109 9.44 -20.90 24.75
N PRO A 110 8.29 -21.20 25.38
CA PRO A 110 8.26 -22.04 26.58
C PRO A 110 8.69 -23.49 26.31
N ALA A 111 9.63 -23.98 27.12
CA ALA A 111 10.18 -25.33 26.97
C ALA A 111 9.38 -26.42 27.73
N ASP A 112 8.51 -26.04 28.66
CA ASP A 112 7.70 -26.94 29.48
C ASP A 112 6.34 -26.34 29.84
N LEU A 113 5.51 -27.15 30.52
CA LEU A 113 4.18 -26.77 30.94
C LEU A 113 4.18 -25.54 31.88
N LEU A 114 5.16 -25.41 32.79
CA LEU A 114 5.21 -24.24 33.68
C LEU A 114 5.49 -22.96 32.90
N GLY A 115 6.43 -23.00 31.95
CA GLY A 115 6.69 -21.90 31.04
C GLY A 115 5.45 -21.54 30.21
N GLN A 116 4.75 -22.55 29.67
CA GLN A 116 3.50 -22.34 28.92
C GLN A 116 2.44 -21.64 29.77
N ILE A 117 2.24 -22.10 31.01
CA ILE A 117 1.28 -21.50 31.94
C ILE A 117 1.68 -20.05 32.26
N LEU A 118 2.97 -19.77 32.49
CA LEU A 118 3.41 -18.42 32.82
C LEU A 118 3.26 -17.46 31.62
N CYS A 119 3.60 -17.90 30.41
CA CYS A 119 3.37 -17.14 29.18
C CYS A 119 1.89 -16.77 29.00
N ASP A 120 0.99 -17.74 29.19
CA ASP A 120 -0.45 -17.53 29.10
C ASP A 120 -0.98 -16.62 30.22
N ALA A 121 -0.41 -16.71 31.42
CA ALA A 121 -0.77 -15.88 32.56
C ALA A 121 -0.31 -14.43 32.42
N ASP A 122 0.86 -14.20 31.84
CA ASP A 122 1.41 -12.87 31.59
C ASP A 122 0.58 -12.10 30.56
N LEU A 123 0.16 -12.80 29.49
CA LEU A 123 -0.70 -12.24 28.43
C LEU A 123 -2.20 -12.48 28.66
N TYR A 124 -2.60 -12.89 29.87
CA TYR A 124 -3.97 -13.32 30.18
C TYR A 124 -5.04 -12.26 29.87
N PHE A 125 -4.69 -10.98 29.98
CA PHE A 125 -5.61 -9.88 29.69
C PHE A 125 -6.06 -9.80 28.22
N GLN A 126 -5.31 -10.40 27.29
CA GLN A 126 -5.62 -10.38 25.86
C GLN A 126 -6.93 -11.08 25.51
N GLY A 127 -7.37 -12.02 26.34
CA GLY A 127 -8.64 -12.73 26.18
C GLY A 127 -9.70 -12.36 27.22
N LYS A 128 -9.69 -11.13 27.74
CA LYS A 128 -10.63 -10.66 28.77
C LYS A 128 -11.27 -9.33 28.42
N ALA A 129 -12.47 -9.08 28.97
CA ALA A 129 -13.19 -7.81 28.82
C ALA A 129 -12.41 -6.58 29.31
N GLY A 130 -11.42 -6.76 30.20
CA GLY A 130 -10.51 -5.71 30.68
C GLY A 130 -9.40 -5.33 29.70
N TYR A 131 -9.41 -5.81 28.46
CA TYR A 131 -8.37 -5.54 27.46
C TYR A 131 -8.12 -4.05 27.26
N ALA A 132 -9.18 -3.26 27.07
CA ALA A 132 -9.06 -1.83 26.73
C ALA A 132 -8.35 -1.00 27.82
N GLU A 133 -8.54 -1.35 29.10
CA GLU A 133 -7.87 -0.67 30.21
C GLU A 133 -6.37 -0.98 30.23
N ASN A 134 -6.01 -2.25 30.11
CA ASN A 134 -4.61 -2.69 30.07
C ASN A 134 -3.90 -2.16 28.83
N ALA A 135 -4.54 -2.17 27.67
CA ALA A 135 -4.04 -1.57 26.45
C ALA A 135 -3.79 -0.06 26.63
N ASN A 136 -4.69 0.68 27.27
CA ASN A 136 -4.49 2.09 27.56
C ASN A 136 -3.32 2.34 28.53
N ASN A 137 -3.10 1.44 29.49
CA ASN A 137 -1.95 1.51 30.39
C ASN A 137 -0.64 1.21 29.66
N LEU A 138 -0.60 0.22 28.77
CA LEU A 138 0.55 -0.03 27.90
C LEU A 138 0.83 1.17 26.98
N TYR A 139 -0.21 1.76 26.40
CA TYR A 139 -0.10 2.95 25.54
C TYR A 139 0.61 4.11 26.26
N LYS A 140 0.20 4.44 27.50
CA LYS A 140 0.81 5.52 28.29
C LYS A 140 2.29 5.26 28.54
N GLU A 141 2.63 4.02 28.92
CA GLU A 141 4.01 3.62 29.18
C GLU A 141 4.87 3.74 27.91
N PHE A 142 4.38 3.22 26.79
CA PHE A 142 5.11 3.24 25.52
C PHE A 142 5.26 4.65 24.96
N LYS A 143 4.24 5.50 25.12
CA LYS A 143 4.30 6.92 24.76
C LYS A 143 5.35 7.66 25.57
N GLN A 144 5.43 7.41 26.88
CA GLN A 144 6.44 8.03 27.73
C GLN A 144 7.87 7.58 27.38
N ARG A 145 8.03 6.33 26.94
CA ARG A 145 9.30 5.79 26.44
C ARG A 145 9.65 6.21 25.01
N GLY A 146 8.78 6.96 24.33
CA GLY A 146 8.99 7.38 22.93
C GLY A 146 8.88 6.26 21.90
N LEU A 147 8.26 5.12 22.26
CA LEU A 147 8.04 3.99 21.36
C LEU A 147 6.87 4.23 20.39
N ILE A 148 5.94 5.13 20.74
CA ILE A 148 4.80 5.51 19.90
C ILE A 148 4.97 6.96 19.46
N LYS A 149 5.03 7.19 18.15
CA LYS A 149 5.21 8.54 17.57
C LYS A 149 3.89 9.22 17.28
N SER A 150 2.85 8.44 16.98
CA SER A 150 1.53 8.94 16.64
C SER A 150 0.43 8.09 17.28
N GLU A 151 -0.65 8.74 17.71
CA GLU A 151 -1.87 8.07 18.22
C GLU A 151 -2.51 7.13 17.18
N ALA A 152 -2.32 7.42 15.89
CA ALA A 152 -2.85 6.58 14.81
C ALA A 152 -2.10 5.24 14.65
N GLU A 153 -0.88 5.13 15.18
CA GLU A 153 -0.08 3.89 15.10
C GLU A 153 -0.53 2.85 16.15
N TRP A 154 -1.11 3.30 17.26
CA TRP A 154 -1.42 2.44 18.40
C TRP A 154 -2.39 1.28 18.10
N PRO A 155 -3.51 1.49 17.36
CA PRO A 155 -4.38 0.38 16.97
C PRO A 155 -3.67 -0.67 16.10
N LEU A 156 -2.78 -0.24 15.20
CA LEU A 156 -2.03 -1.14 14.33
C LEU A 156 -1.04 -1.99 15.15
N MET A 157 -0.31 -1.36 16.08
CA MET A 157 0.61 -2.07 16.97
C MET A 157 -0.10 -3.09 17.85
N GLN A 158 -1.28 -2.74 18.38
CA GLN A 158 -2.10 -3.67 19.17
C GLN A 158 -2.53 -4.89 18.34
N LEU A 159 -3.00 -4.66 17.11
CA LEU A 159 -3.41 -5.72 16.22
C LEU A 159 -2.23 -6.63 15.85
N GLU A 160 -1.09 -6.05 15.45
CA GLU A 160 0.12 -6.80 15.11
C GLU A 160 0.59 -7.65 16.29
N PHE A 161 0.59 -7.07 17.50
CA PHE A 161 0.96 -7.78 18.71
C PHE A 161 0.00 -8.94 19.01
N LEU A 162 -1.32 -8.69 19.04
CA LEU A 162 -2.32 -9.72 19.29
C LEU A 162 -2.22 -10.87 18.28
N SER A 163 -2.17 -10.56 16.99
CA SER A 163 -2.12 -11.56 15.92
C SER A 163 -0.81 -12.36 15.90
N ALA A 164 0.28 -11.83 16.44
CA ALA A 164 1.56 -12.53 16.53
C ALA A 164 1.64 -13.51 17.73
N GLN A 165 0.91 -13.25 18.81
CA GLN A 165 0.91 -14.11 20.01
C GLN A 165 -0.08 -15.27 19.89
N HIS A 166 0.13 -16.36 20.62
CA HIS A 166 -0.82 -17.46 20.75
C HIS A 166 -0.77 -18.02 22.18
N PHE A 167 -1.89 -18.51 22.68
CA PHE A 167 -1.92 -19.20 23.97
C PHE A 167 -1.40 -20.63 23.82
N PHE A 168 -0.66 -21.13 24.81
CA PHE A 168 0.03 -22.41 24.75
C PHE A 168 -0.76 -23.55 25.39
N THR A 169 -1.37 -23.30 26.54
CA THR A 169 -2.13 -24.31 27.30
C THR A 169 -3.54 -24.49 26.74
N LYS A 170 -4.10 -25.70 26.89
CA LYS A 170 -5.45 -26.00 26.38
C LYS A 170 -6.51 -25.19 27.12
N SER A 171 -6.33 -24.98 28.41
CA SER A 171 -7.23 -24.17 29.23
C SER A 171 -7.23 -22.71 28.78
N ALA A 172 -6.07 -22.10 28.57
CA ALA A 172 -5.97 -20.73 28.07
C ALA A 172 -6.56 -20.57 26.67
N GLN A 173 -6.26 -21.48 25.73
CA GLN A 173 -6.86 -21.48 24.40
C GLN A 173 -8.40 -21.51 24.46
N THR A 174 -8.95 -22.45 25.24
CA THR A 174 -10.41 -22.61 25.37
C THR A 174 -11.08 -21.39 26.01
N GLU A 175 -10.42 -20.78 26.99
CA GLU A 175 -10.99 -19.68 27.79
C GLU A 175 -10.78 -18.30 27.15
N LEU A 176 -9.65 -18.07 26.48
CA LEU A 176 -9.16 -16.74 26.10
C LEU A 176 -9.22 -16.48 24.59
N ASP A 177 -9.03 -17.51 23.73
CA ASP A 177 -9.05 -17.33 22.27
C ASP A 177 -10.36 -16.70 21.76
N PRO A 178 -11.57 -17.09 22.23
CA PRO A 178 -12.81 -16.53 21.70
C PRO A 178 -12.89 -15.01 21.87
N VAL A 179 -12.49 -14.50 23.03
CA VAL A 179 -12.51 -13.06 23.35
C VAL A 179 -11.38 -12.34 22.61
N LYS A 180 -10.20 -12.96 22.51
CA LYS A 180 -9.08 -12.41 21.76
C LYS A 180 -9.45 -12.19 20.29
N ILE A 181 -10.09 -13.17 19.65
CA ILE A 181 -10.55 -13.08 18.26
C ILE A 181 -11.59 -11.96 18.09
N GLU A 182 -12.50 -11.78 19.04
CA GLU A 182 -13.47 -10.67 19.03
C GLU A 182 -12.77 -9.32 19.06
N ILE A 183 -11.78 -9.14 19.94
CA ILE A 183 -10.96 -7.92 20.05
C ILE A 183 -10.18 -7.65 18.76
N GLU A 184 -9.57 -8.67 18.16
CA GLU A 184 -8.85 -8.54 16.88
C GLU A 184 -9.79 -8.09 15.75
N ASN A 185 -11.01 -8.62 15.71
CA ASN A 185 -12.02 -8.21 14.72
C ASN A 185 -12.46 -6.76 14.93
N ASP A 186 -12.67 -6.33 16.18
CA ASP A 186 -13.05 -4.97 16.52
C ASP A 186 -11.95 -3.96 16.15
N LEU A 187 -10.68 -4.28 16.46
CA LEU A 187 -9.53 -3.47 16.07
C LEU A 187 -9.41 -3.37 14.55
N ASN A 188 -9.54 -4.49 13.83
CA ASN A 188 -9.55 -4.51 12.36
C ASN A 188 -10.67 -3.63 11.78
N ALA A 189 -11.87 -3.69 12.36
CA ALA A 189 -12.99 -2.85 11.94
C ALA A 189 -12.72 -1.36 12.20
N GLN A 190 -12.11 -1.02 13.33
CA GLN A 190 -11.72 0.35 13.68
C GLN A 190 -10.65 0.90 12.71
N ILE A 191 -9.61 0.11 12.42
CA ILE A 191 -8.55 0.46 11.48
C ILE A 191 -9.11 0.62 10.06
N SER A 192 -9.98 -0.30 9.63
CA SER A 192 -10.60 -0.22 8.30
C SER A 192 -11.43 1.06 8.14
N LYS A 193 -12.19 1.44 9.18
CA LYS A 193 -12.94 2.71 9.19
C LYS A 193 -12.04 3.94 9.12
N SER A 194 -10.92 3.96 9.85
CA SER A 194 -9.99 5.11 9.83
C SER A 194 -9.30 5.27 8.48
N LEU A 195 -8.94 4.15 7.82
CA LEU A 195 -8.36 4.14 6.47
C LEU A 195 -9.36 4.63 5.40
N ILE A 196 -10.65 4.28 5.53
CA ILE A 196 -11.70 4.77 4.63
C ILE A 196 -11.90 6.27 4.80
N HIS A 197 -11.87 6.80 6.03
CA HIS A 197 -12.12 8.22 6.28
C HIS A 197 -10.93 9.13 5.87
N GLN A 198 -9.70 8.61 5.87
CA GLN A 198 -8.56 9.30 5.26
C GLN A 198 -8.67 9.46 3.73
N HIS A 199 -9.57 8.74 3.07
CA HIS A 199 -9.85 8.84 1.63
C HIS A 199 -11.00 9.81 1.27
N GLU A 200 -11.48 10.61 2.23
CA GLU A 200 -12.31 11.77 1.90
C GLU A 200 -11.40 12.93 1.46
N ASN A 201 -11.55 13.32 0.18
CA ASN A 201 -10.73 14.38 -0.41
C ASN A 201 -10.76 15.64 0.45
N SER A 202 -9.57 16.14 0.82
CA SER A 202 -9.44 17.43 1.49
C SER A 202 -10.14 18.52 0.67
N THR A 203 -10.72 19.54 1.31
CA THR A 203 -11.31 20.70 0.63
C THR A 203 -10.35 21.35 -0.37
N GLN A 204 -9.04 21.29 -0.10
CA GLN A 204 -8.00 21.73 -1.01
C GLN A 204 -7.91 20.88 -2.28
N GLN A 205 -8.06 19.56 -2.18
CA GLN A 205 -8.07 18.65 -3.34
C GLN A 205 -9.33 18.85 -4.18
N LEU A 206 -10.49 19.07 -3.56
CA LEU A 206 -11.72 19.38 -4.29
C LEU A 206 -11.61 20.68 -5.10
N LEU A 207 -10.97 21.71 -4.54
CA LEU A 207 -10.72 22.96 -5.25
C LEU A 207 -9.74 22.76 -6.42
N GLN A 208 -8.66 21.99 -6.22
CA GLN A 208 -7.71 21.66 -7.28
C GLN A 208 -8.38 20.87 -8.41
N ASP A 209 -9.18 19.85 -8.07
CA ASP A 209 -9.94 19.05 -9.03
C ASP A 209 -10.89 19.93 -9.86
N LEU A 210 -11.58 20.87 -9.21
CA LEU A 210 -12.50 21.80 -9.90
C LEU A 210 -11.74 22.72 -10.86
N LEU A 211 -10.62 23.30 -10.44
CA LEU A 211 -9.80 24.17 -11.29
C LEU A 211 -9.25 23.42 -12.50
N LEU A 212 -8.69 22.23 -12.28
CA LEU A 212 -8.21 21.37 -13.37
C LEU A 212 -9.34 20.98 -14.33
N THR A 213 -10.55 20.76 -13.81
CA THR A 213 -11.73 20.44 -14.62
C THR A 213 -12.10 21.61 -15.53
N ILE A 214 -12.16 22.84 -14.99
CA ILE A 214 -12.47 24.04 -15.78
C ILE A 214 -11.41 24.27 -16.86
N ILE A 215 -10.13 24.15 -16.52
CA ILE A 215 -9.02 24.30 -17.46
C ILE A 215 -9.12 23.24 -18.57
N GLY A 216 -9.27 21.96 -18.21
CA GLY A 216 -9.35 20.86 -19.18
C GLY A 216 -10.51 21.02 -20.15
N VAL A 217 -11.70 21.34 -19.64
CA VAL A 217 -12.89 21.61 -20.45
C VAL A 217 -12.68 22.79 -21.40
N THR A 218 -12.08 23.88 -20.91
CA THR A 218 -11.84 25.09 -21.72
C THR A 218 -10.89 24.78 -22.87
N ILE A 219 -9.79 24.07 -22.61
CA ILE A 219 -8.83 23.66 -23.64
C ILE A 219 -9.49 22.74 -24.67
N ALA A 220 -10.28 21.75 -24.24
CA ALA A 220 -11.01 20.87 -25.14
C ALA A 220 -12.04 21.63 -26.00
N GLY A 221 -12.78 22.57 -25.41
CA GLY A 221 -13.71 23.44 -26.12
C GLY A 221 -13.01 24.31 -27.17
N VAL A 222 -11.85 24.87 -26.84
CA VAL A 222 -11.01 25.64 -27.77
C VAL A 222 -10.54 24.76 -28.93
N ALA A 223 -10.09 23.54 -28.65
CA ALA A 223 -9.67 22.59 -29.68
C ALA A 223 -10.82 22.29 -30.67
N LEU A 224 -12.02 22.03 -30.15
CA LEU A 224 -13.19 21.73 -30.96
C LEU A 224 -13.61 22.94 -31.81
N LYS A 225 -13.76 24.13 -31.21
CA LYS A 225 -14.30 25.32 -31.90
C LYS A 225 -13.31 26.05 -32.79
N LEU A 226 -12.02 26.03 -32.48
CA LEU A 226 -11.02 26.81 -33.24
C LEU A 226 -10.26 25.98 -34.28
N PHE A 227 -10.27 24.66 -34.15
CA PHE A 227 -9.51 23.76 -35.03
C PHE A 227 -10.41 22.74 -35.72
N LEU A 228 -11.13 21.91 -34.98
CA LEU A 228 -11.79 20.73 -35.57
C LEU A 228 -13.07 21.09 -36.34
N VAL A 229 -14.04 21.74 -35.69
CA VAL A 229 -15.37 22.05 -36.27
C VAL A 229 -15.25 22.91 -37.54
N PRO A 230 -14.54 24.06 -37.55
CA PRO A 230 -14.45 24.90 -38.76
C PRO A 230 -13.83 24.20 -39.98
N ASN A 231 -13.06 23.12 -39.77
CA ASN A 231 -12.30 22.43 -40.80
C ASN A 231 -12.83 21.02 -41.08
N HIS A 232 -13.98 20.64 -40.51
CA HIS A 232 -14.60 19.32 -40.63
C HIS A 232 -13.67 18.16 -40.23
N PHE A 233 -12.80 18.37 -39.22
CA PHE A 233 -11.93 17.30 -38.72
C PHE A 233 -12.59 16.56 -37.56
N PHE A 234 -12.43 15.25 -37.54
CA PHE A 234 -13.08 14.36 -36.58
C PHE A 234 -12.05 13.77 -35.61
N ASP A 235 -12.47 13.61 -34.37
CA ASP A 235 -11.75 12.83 -33.36
C ASP A 235 -12.31 11.39 -33.29
N GLY A 236 -11.78 10.57 -32.38
CA GLY A 236 -12.33 9.25 -32.05
C GLY A 236 -13.52 9.29 -31.09
N GLY A 237 -14.05 8.10 -30.79
CA GLY A 237 -15.04 7.86 -29.73
C GLY A 237 -16.33 8.68 -29.84
N ILE A 238 -16.90 9.07 -28.70
CA ILE A 238 -18.17 9.81 -28.64
C ILE A 238 -18.01 11.18 -29.26
N THR A 239 -16.87 11.83 -29.06
CA THR A 239 -16.65 13.17 -29.61
C THR A 239 -16.63 13.11 -31.14
N GLY A 240 -15.99 12.09 -31.73
CA GLY A 240 -16.02 11.79 -33.16
C GLY A 240 -17.43 11.55 -33.71
N ILE A 241 -18.21 10.69 -33.03
CA ILE A 241 -19.62 10.42 -33.42
C ILE A 241 -20.44 11.71 -33.31
N SER A 242 -20.22 12.51 -32.26
CA SER A 242 -20.94 13.76 -32.04
C SER A 242 -20.64 14.79 -33.14
N LEU A 243 -19.39 14.89 -33.56
CA LEU A 243 -18.96 15.73 -34.67
C LEU A 243 -19.59 15.26 -35.98
N LEU A 244 -19.60 13.95 -36.28
CA LEU A 244 -20.26 13.42 -37.47
C LEU A 244 -21.75 13.78 -37.52
N VAL A 245 -22.45 13.68 -36.40
CA VAL A 245 -23.88 14.05 -36.29
C VAL A 245 -24.07 15.56 -36.46
N HIS A 246 -23.22 16.38 -35.82
CA HIS A 246 -23.24 17.83 -35.97
C HIS A 246 -23.06 18.25 -37.44
N GLU A 247 -22.01 17.76 -38.10
CA GLU A 247 -21.68 18.12 -39.48
C GLU A 247 -22.68 17.56 -40.50
N SER A 248 -23.31 16.42 -40.20
CA SER A 248 -24.26 15.80 -41.12
C SER A 248 -25.66 16.38 -41.04
N TYR A 249 -26.11 16.78 -39.84
CA TYR A 249 -27.51 17.17 -39.58
C TYR A 249 -27.68 18.59 -39.02
N GLY A 250 -26.61 19.28 -38.66
CA GLY A 250 -26.65 20.65 -38.13
C GLY A 250 -27.13 20.77 -36.68
N TYR A 251 -27.24 19.66 -35.93
CA TYR A 251 -27.63 19.69 -34.52
C TYR A 251 -26.56 20.33 -33.63
N ASN A 252 -26.94 20.98 -32.54
CA ASN A 252 -25.98 21.62 -31.64
C ASN A 252 -24.99 20.58 -31.06
N LEU A 253 -23.69 20.77 -31.31
CA LEU A 253 -22.63 19.83 -30.92
C LEU A 253 -22.62 19.53 -29.42
N GLY A 254 -22.76 20.55 -28.56
CA GLY A 254 -22.76 20.37 -27.11
C GLY A 254 -23.91 19.49 -26.61
N LEU A 255 -25.11 19.66 -27.19
CA LEU A 255 -26.26 18.82 -26.87
C LEU A 255 -26.06 17.38 -27.35
N VAL A 256 -25.50 17.17 -28.54
CA VAL A 256 -25.23 15.82 -29.07
C VAL A 256 -24.20 15.11 -28.19
N ILE A 257 -23.11 15.78 -27.81
CA ILE A 257 -22.09 15.22 -26.91
C ILE A 257 -22.72 14.81 -25.57
N LEU A 258 -23.58 15.66 -24.99
CA LEU A 258 -24.27 15.36 -23.74
C LEU A 258 -25.17 14.13 -23.87
N LEU A 259 -26.02 14.09 -24.90
CA LEU A 259 -26.98 13.01 -25.11
C LEU A 259 -26.28 11.66 -25.37
N LEU A 260 -25.23 11.64 -26.18
CA LEU A 260 -24.47 10.41 -26.46
C LEU A 260 -23.65 9.93 -25.26
N ASN A 261 -23.22 10.84 -24.37
CA ASN A 261 -22.53 10.47 -23.14
C ASN A 261 -23.45 9.93 -22.04
N LEU A 262 -24.72 10.37 -21.95
CA LEU A 262 -25.65 9.92 -20.90
C LEU A 262 -25.73 8.39 -20.68
N PRO A 263 -25.90 7.55 -21.72
CA PRO A 263 -25.96 6.09 -21.52
C PRO A 263 -24.65 5.55 -20.94
N LEU A 264 -23.50 6.11 -21.35
CA LEU A 264 -22.19 5.68 -20.88
C LEU A 264 -21.90 6.18 -19.47
N ILE A 265 -22.33 7.39 -19.12
CA ILE A 265 -22.29 7.91 -17.75
C ILE A 265 -23.11 6.99 -16.83
N ALA A 266 -24.30 6.56 -17.27
CA ALA A 266 -25.13 5.63 -16.51
C ALA A 266 -24.41 4.28 -16.29
N VAL A 267 -23.77 3.73 -17.33
CA VAL A 267 -22.94 2.52 -17.17
C VAL A 267 -21.79 2.76 -16.18
N SER A 268 -21.09 3.90 -16.29
CA SER A 268 -19.94 4.24 -15.43
C SER A 268 -20.30 4.37 -13.95
N TYR A 269 -21.53 4.78 -13.65
CA TYR A 269 -22.05 4.87 -12.30
C TYR A 269 -22.05 3.49 -11.61
N PHE A 270 -22.45 2.45 -12.35
CA PHE A 270 -22.51 1.09 -11.83
C PHE A 270 -21.16 0.36 -11.92
N SER A 271 -20.32 0.67 -12.90
CA SER A 271 -19.07 -0.07 -13.14
C SER A 271 -17.83 0.53 -12.49
N ILE A 272 -17.72 1.86 -12.42
CA ILE A 272 -16.55 2.58 -11.87
C ILE A 272 -16.92 3.21 -10.52
N GLY A 273 -18.08 3.86 -10.45
CA GLY A 273 -18.63 4.38 -9.21
C GLY A 273 -19.29 5.75 -9.36
N GLN A 274 -20.09 6.12 -8.35
CA GLN A 274 -20.89 7.34 -8.33
C GLN A 274 -20.06 8.62 -8.47
N ARG A 275 -18.90 8.72 -7.80
CA ARG A 275 -18.05 9.93 -7.84
C ARG A 275 -17.53 10.20 -9.26
N PHE A 276 -17.08 9.16 -9.95
CA PHE A 276 -16.61 9.26 -11.34
C PHE A 276 -17.74 9.71 -12.27
N ALA A 277 -18.92 9.10 -12.16
CA ALA A 277 -20.08 9.45 -12.99
C ALA A 277 -20.53 10.90 -12.78
N LEU A 278 -20.56 11.38 -11.53
CA LEU A 278 -20.90 12.77 -11.20
C LEU A 278 -19.88 13.79 -11.74
N ARG A 279 -18.58 13.48 -11.65
CA ARG A 279 -17.52 14.34 -12.21
C ARG A 279 -17.56 14.36 -13.74
N THR A 280 -17.87 13.21 -14.35
CA THR A 280 -18.00 13.04 -15.81
C THR A 280 -19.20 13.84 -16.34
N ILE A 281 -20.40 13.72 -15.73
CA ILE A 281 -21.55 14.52 -16.17
C ILE A 281 -21.32 16.02 -16.00
N LEU A 282 -20.67 16.44 -14.90
CA LEU A 282 -20.29 17.84 -14.70
C LEU A 282 -19.35 18.32 -15.82
N SER A 283 -18.32 17.54 -16.15
CA SER A 283 -17.35 17.87 -17.20
C SER A 283 -18.00 17.98 -18.58
N VAL A 284 -18.90 17.05 -18.92
CA VAL A 284 -19.64 17.05 -20.20
C VAL A 284 -20.59 18.25 -20.28
N VAL A 285 -21.30 18.58 -19.21
CA VAL A 285 -22.18 19.77 -19.16
C VAL A 285 -21.35 21.06 -19.29
N LEU A 286 -20.23 21.16 -18.56
CA LEU A 286 -19.32 22.30 -18.67
C LEU A 286 -18.75 22.43 -20.09
N LEU A 287 -18.44 21.32 -20.77
CA LEU A 287 -18.01 21.37 -22.17
C LEU A 287 -19.12 21.87 -23.08
N GLY A 288 -20.36 21.40 -22.90
CA GLY A 288 -21.51 21.93 -23.64
C GLY A 288 -21.64 23.45 -23.48
N ILE A 289 -21.48 23.96 -22.25
CA ILE A 289 -21.47 25.41 -21.97
C ILE A 289 -20.27 26.10 -22.64
N ALA A 290 -19.07 25.55 -22.55
CA ALA A 290 -17.87 26.11 -23.17
C ALA A 290 -18.03 26.22 -24.71
N LEU A 291 -18.63 25.23 -25.35
CA LEU A 291 -18.91 25.25 -26.79
C LEU A 291 -19.94 26.32 -27.22
N LEU A 292 -20.79 26.79 -26.30
CA LEU A 292 -21.70 27.92 -26.54
C LEU A 292 -21.01 29.26 -26.38
N LEU A 293 -20.03 29.36 -25.49
CA LEU A 293 -19.31 30.60 -25.18
C LEU A 293 -18.16 30.86 -26.15
N ILE A 294 -17.49 29.81 -26.62
CA ILE A 294 -16.32 29.92 -27.50
C ILE A 294 -16.81 30.18 -28.93
N PRO A 295 -16.37 31.28 -29.57
CA PRO A 295 -16.77 31.60 -30.93
C PRO A 295 -16.17 30.61 -31.94
N ASP A 296 -16.91 30.44 -33.03
CA ASP A 296 -16.56 29.54 -34.12
C ASP A 296 -15.74 30.31 -35.16
N TYR A 297 -14.41 30.33 -35.00
CA TYR A 297 -13.51 30.93 -35.98
C TYR A 297 -12.29 30.02 -36.22
N PRO A 298 -11.94 29.71 -37.49
CA PRO A 298 -10.76 28.92 -37.77
C PRO A 298 -9.50 29.71 -37.38
N THR A 299 -8.66 29.12 -36.52
CA THR A 299 -7.36 29.74 -36.17
C THR A 299 -6.38 29.72 -37.35
N THR A 300 -6.45 28.69 -38.17
CA THR A 300 -5.63 28.52 -39.37
C THR A 300 -6.39 27.63 -40.37
N THR A 301 -5.97 27.67 -41.63
CA THR A 301 -6.47 26.82 -42.72
C THR A 301 -5.49 25.70 -43.09
N ASP A 302 -4.31 25.67 -42.46
CA ASP A 302 -3.31 24.62 -42.69
C ASP A 302 -3.74 23.31 -42.03
N LYS A 303 -4.08 22.32 -42.85
CA LYS A 303 -4.60 21.02 -42.42
C LYS A 303 -3.65 20.26 -41.47
N LEU A 304 -2.33 20.40 -41.66
CA LEU A 304 -1.36 19.74 -40.79
C LEU A 304 -1.30 20.42 -39.42
N LEU A 305 -1.29 21.75 -39.38
CA LEU A 305 -1.36 22.49 -38.12
C LEU A 305 -2.66 22.22 -37.37
N ILE A 306 -3.79 22.15 -38.09
CA ILE A 306 -5.09 21.85 -37.49
C ILE A 306 -5.08 20.47 -36.85
N SER A 307 -4.64 19.44 -37.58
CA SER A 307 -4.65 18.07 -37.07
C SER A 307 -3.72 17.88 -35.88
N VAL A 308 -2.51 18.44 -35.92
CA VAL A 308 -1.54 18.30 -34.83
C VAL A 308 -1.96 19.12 -33.60
N PHE A 309 -2.22 20.43 -33.75
CA PHE A 309 -2.52 21.28 -32.59
C PHE A 309 -3.96 21.09 -32.08
N GLY A 310 -4.92 20.86 -32.97
CA GLY A 310 -6.29 20.50 -32.59
C GLY A 310 -6.32 19.20 -31.81
N GLY A 311 -5.63 18.16 -32.29
CA GLY A 311 -5.45 16.90 -31.57
C GLY A 311 -4.73 17.11 -30.23
N ALA A 312 -3.63 17.85 -30.21
CA ALA A 312 -2.86 18.08 -28.99
C ALA A 312 -3.66 18.81 -27.90
N PHE A 313 -4.34 19.91 -28.24
CA PHE A 313 -5.17 20.63 -27.27
C PHE A 313 -6.34 19.77 -26.79
N LEU A 314 -7.02 19.07 -27.70
CA LEU A 314 -8.11 18.18 -27.32
C LEU A 314 -7.62 17.09 -26.36
N GLY A 315 -6.49 16.45 -26.68
CA GLY A 315 -5.89 15.42 -25.86
C GLY A 315 -5.39 15.92 -24.50
N ILE A 316 -4.80 17.12 -24.44
CA ILE A 316 -4.42 17.76 -23.17
C ILE A 316 -5.66 18.04 -22.31
N GLY A 317 -6.72 18.58 -22.92
CA GLY A 317 -7.97 18.88 -22.23
C GLY A 317 -8.62 17.62 -21.65
N ILE A 318 -8.73 16.56 -22.45
CA ILE A 318 -9.24 15.25 -22.02
C ILE A 318 -8.35 14.64 -20.93
N GLY A 319 -7.03 14.66 -21.11
CA GLY A 319 -6.08 14.11 -20.15
C GLY A 319 -6.12 14.80 -18.79
N LEU A 320 -6.30 16.13 -18.75
CA LEU A 320 -6.47 16.88 -17.49
C LEU A 320 -7.74 16.46 -16.74
N LEU A 321 -8.83 16.16 -17.45
CA LEU A 321 -10.07 15.68 -16.85
C LEU A 321 -9.96 14.25 -16.34
N MET A 322 -9.22 13.39 -17.06
CA MET A 322 -8.91 12.05 -16.58
C MET A 322 -8.12 12.08 -15.27
N ARG A 323 -7.21 13.05 -15.10
CA ARG A 323 -6.49 13.25 -13.82
C ARG A 323 -7.40 13.65 -12.66
N THR A 324 -8.53 14.30 -12.91
CA THR A 324 -9.53 14.61 -11.87
C THR A 324 -10.53 13.47 -11.67
N GLY A 325 -10.35 12.31 -12.34
CA GLY A 325 -11.26 11.18 -12.23
C GLY A 325 -12.59 11.41 -12.96
N ALA A 326 -12.57 12.13 -14.08
CA ALA A 326 -13.69 12.30 -14.99
C ALA A 326 -13.32 11.82 -16.41
N ALA A 327 -14.32 11.59 -17.27
CA ALA A 327 -14.10 11.37 -18.69
C ALA A 327 -14.87 12.37 -19.55
N LEU A 328 -14.30 12.74 -20.70
CA LEU A 328 -15.01 13.45 -21.76
C LEU A 328 -15.49 12.48 -22.84
N ASP A 329 -14.59 11.59 -23.26
CA ASP A 329 -14.92 10.49 -24.15
C ASP A 329 -15.09 9.19 -23.34
N SER A 330 -16.32 8.97 -22.88
CA SER A 330 -16.64 7.86 -21.97
C SER A 330 -16.43 6.48 -22.58
N ILE A 331 -16.30 6.34 -23.92
CA ILE A 331 -16.04 5.03 -24.55
C ILE A 331 -14.65 4.52 -24.17
N GLU A 332 -13.62 5.35 -24.24
CA GLU A 332 -12.25 4.93 -23.96
C GLU A 332 -12.07 4.55 -22.49
N VAL A 333 -12.64 5.36 -21.59
CA VAL A 333 -12.54 5.11 -20.14
C VAL A 333 -13.41 3.92 -19.71
N LEU A 334 -14.64 3.80 -20.20
CA LEU A 334 -15.46 2.62 -19.89
C LEU A 334 -14.83 1.34 -20.40
N ALA A 335 -14.16 1.38 -21.55
CA ALA A 335 -13.55 0.19 -22.07
C ALA A 335 -12.46 -0.31 -21.10
N VAL A 336 -11.56 0.56 -20.62
CA VAL A 336 -10.53 0.19 -19.63
C VAL A 336 -11.12 -0.45 -18.36
N TYR A 337 -12.29 0.01 -17.91
CA TYR A 337 -12.88 -0.43 -16.63
C TYR A 337 -14.01 -1.48 -16.75
N THR A 338 -14.59 -1.73 -17.93
CA THR A 338 -15.92 -2.37 -18.01
C THR A 338 -16.13 -3.40 -19.14
N LEU A 339 -15.10 -4.00 -19.74
CA LEU A 339 -15.31 -5.08 -20.72
C LEU A 339 -14.63 -6.39 -20.34
N LYS A 340 -15.43 -7.30 -19.76
CA LYS A 340 -15.03 -8.68 -19.41
C LYS A 340 -15.90 -9.77 -20.08
N LYS A 341 -16.72 -9.43 -21.08
CA LYS A 341 -17.72 -10.37 -21.66
C LYS A 341 -17.57 -10.65 -23.16
N THR A 342 -16.56 -10.09 -23.85
CA THR A 342 -16.34 -10.29 -25.29
C THR A 342 -14.97 -10.91 -25.55
N SER A 343 -14.83 -11.68 -26.63
CA SER A 343 -13.54 -12.24 -27.08
C SER A 343 -12.57 -11.19 -27.63
N PHE A 344 -13.09 -10.03 -28.02
CA PHE A 344 -12.30 -8.88 -28.45
C PHE A 344 -11.76 -8.10 -27.25
N THR A 345 -10.53 -7.62 -27.40
CA THR A 345 -9.91 -6.68 -26.48
C THR A 345 -10.60 -5.31 -26.58
N ILE A 346 -10.56 -4.57 -25.49
CA ILE A 346 -11.02 -3.18 -25.38
C ILE A 346 -10.44 -2.29 -26.49
N THR A 347 -9.14 -2.42 -26.74
CA THR A 347 -8.43 -1.66 -27.77
C THR A 347 -8.95 -1.98 -29.17
N GLU A 348 -9.29 -3.25 -29.46
CA GLU A 348 -9.87 -3.64 -30.76
C GLU A 348 -11.26 -3.06 -30.96
N ILE A 349 -12.08 -2.97 -29.91
CA ILE A 349 -13.43 -2.39 -30.00
C ILE A 349 -13.36 -0.88 -30.29
N ILE A 350 -12.51 -0.15 -29.58
CA ILE A 350 -12.30 1.29 -29.83
C ILE A 350 -11.79 1.52 -31.25
N LEU A 351 -10.80 0.71 -31.68
CA LEU A 351 -10.27 0.78 -33.03
C LEU A 351 -11.36 0.53 -34.09
N GLY A 352 -12.23 -0.46 -33.87
CA GLY A 352 -13.36 -0.75 -34.77
C GLY A 352 -14.33 0.42 -34.90
N ILE A 353 -14.69 1.06 -33.79
CA ILE A 353 -15.55 2.26 -33.78
C ILE A 353 -14.88 3.39 -34.57
N ASN A 354 -13.60 3.66 -34.32
CA ASN A 354 -12.87 4.74 -34.98
C ASN A 354 -12.68 4.49 -36.49
N ILE A 355 -12.45 3.24 -36.91
CA ILE A 355 -12.43 2.88 -38.34
C ILE A 355 -13.76 3.24 -39.00
N ILE A 356 -14.89 2.96 -38.36
CA ILE A 356 -16.22 3.31 -38.88
C ILE A 356 -16.37 4.83 -38.97
N ILE A 357 -16.00 5.57 -37.92
CA ILE A 357 -16.06 7.05 -37.88
C ILE A 357 -15.27 7.65 -39.05
N PHE A 358 -14.00 7.27 -39.20
CA PHE A 358 -13.12 7.83 -40.24
C PHE A 358 -13.52 7.39 -41.65
N THR A 359 -14.09 6.20 -41.80
CA THR A 359 -14.64 5.74 -43.08
C THR A 359 -15.83 6.59 -43.50
N ILE A 360 -16.78 6.86 -42.58
CA ILE A 360 -17.93 7.74 -42.83
C ILE A 360 -17.44 9.16 -43.17
N ALA A 361 -16.46 9.66 -42.41
CA ALA A 361 -15.85 10.97 -42.69
C ALA A 361 -15.24 11.03 -44.10
N GLY A 362 -14.54 9.97 -44.52
CA GLY A 362 -13.91 9.87 -45.83
C GLY A 362 -14.91 9.87 -46.98
N PHE A 363 -16.01 9.12 -46.84
CA PHE A 363 -17.07 9.08 -47.86
C PHE A 363 -17.85 10.39 -47.97
N ARG A 364 -18.08 11.11 -46.86
CA ARG A 364 -18.94 12.29 -46.84
C ARG A 364 -18.19 13.61 -47.00
N PHE A 365 -16.97 13.70 -46.47
CA PHE A 365 -16.16 14.93 -46.43
C PHE A 365 -14.81 14.79 -47.15
N GLY A 366 -14.56 13.65 -47.79
CA GLY A 366 -13.38 13.39 -48.60
C GLY A 366 -12.28 12.63 -47.87
N VAL A 367 -11.49 11.87 -48.64
CA VAL A 367 -10.42 11.00 -48.12
C VAL A 367 -9.36 11.79 -47.35
N GLU A 368 -9.03 13.01 -47.79
CA GLU A 368 -8.08 13.87 -47.07
C GLU A 368 -8.54 14.16 -45.64
N THR A 369 -9.82 14.50 -45.47
CA THR A 369 -10.42 14.79 -44.16
C THR A 369 -10.33 13.58 -43.23
N ALA A 370 -10.56 12.38 -43.75
CA ALA A 370 -10.40 11.14 -42.97
C ALA A 370 -8.95 10.91 -42.54
N LEU A 371 -7.98 11.08 -43.44
CA LEU A 371 -6.55 10.90 -43.12
C LEU A 371 -6.07 11.91 -42.08
N TYR A 372 -6.48 13.17 -42.18
CA TYR A 372 -6.17 14.18 -41.17
C TYR A 372 -6.92 13.96 -39.86
N SER A 373 -8.12 13.37 -39.89
CA SER A 373 -8.85 12.98 -38.67
C SER A 373 -8.14 11.84 -37.93
N ILE A 374 -7.59 10.85 -38.66
CA ILE A 374 -6.73 9.81 -38.08
C ILE A 374 -5.50 10.44 -37.40
N LEU A 375 -4.86 11.43 -38.03
CA LEU A 375 -3.71 12.13 -37.46
C LEU A 375 -4.09 12.97 -36.23
N THR A 376 -5.26 13.61 -36.27
CA THR A 376 -5.84 14.36 -35.14
C THR A 376 -6.05 13.42 -33.95
N TYR A 377 -6.73 12.29 -34.16
CA TYR A 377 -6.96 11.28 -33.13
C TYR A 377 -5.66 10.73 -32.57
N PHE A 378 -4.70 10.37 -33.43
CA PHE A 378 -3.38 9.89 -32.97
C PHE A 378 -2.67 10.90 -32.08
N THR A 379 -2.72 12.18 -32.45
CA THR A 379 -2.08 13.25 -31.67
C THR A 379 -2.83 13.47 -30.35
N ALA A 380 -4.16 13.44 -30.36
CA ALA A 380 -4.98 13.51 -29.15
C ALA A 380 -4.66 12.37 -28.17
N THR A 381 -4.68 11.11 -28.62
CA THR A 381 -4.35 9.94 -27.78
C THR A 381 -2.96 10.05 -27.17
N ARG A 382 -1.94 10.46 -27.96
CA ARG A 382 -0.58 10.67 -27.43
C ARG A 382 -0.51 11.77 -26.37
N CYS A 383 -1.27 12.84 -26.53
CA CYS A 383 -1.34 13.90 -25.54
C CYS A 383 -2.13 13.49 -24.29
N ILE A 384 -3.18 12.67 -24.41
CA ILE A 384 -3.88 12.06 -23.28
C ILE A 384 -2.91 11.18 -22.49
N ASP A 385 -2.24 10.23 -23.15
CA ASP A 385 -1.24 9.34 -22.55
C ASP A 385 -0.19 10.17 -21.78
N TYR A 386 0.32 11.22 -22.41
CA TYR A 386 1.32 12.12 -21.83
C TYR A 386 0.83 12.85 -20.57
N VAL A 387 -0.39 13.37 -20.58
CA VAL A 387 -0.93 14.12 -19.44
C VAL A 387 -1.31 13.18 -18.29
N VAL A 388 -1.90 12.03 -18.61
CA VAL A 388 -2.37 11.06 -17.61
C VAL A 388 -1.23 10.26 -17.01
N GLU A 389 -0.37 9.65 -17.83
CA GLU A 389 0.72 8.77 -17.36
C GLU A 389 2.02 9.55 -17.05
N GLY A 390 2.19 10.75 -17.62
CA GLY A 390 3.36 11.60 -17.38
C GLY A 390 4.59 11.30 -18.25
N LEU A 391 5.55 12.22 -18.19
CA LEU A 391 6.76 12.25 -19.05
C LEU A 391 7.78 11.13 -18.79
N GLN A 392 7.76 10.49 -17.62
CA GLN A 392 8.89 9.69 -17.15
C GLN A 392 8.66 8.20 -17.34
N ALA A 393 9.02 7.70 -18.52
CA ALA A 393 9.23 6.27 -18.73
C ALA A 393 10.49 5.83 -17.96
N TYR A 394 10.30 5.40 -16.72
CA TYR A 394 11.31 4.66 -16.00
C TYR A 394 11.45 3.28 -16.62
N THR A 395 12.70 2.82 -16.73
CA THR A 395 13.01 1.49 -17.24
C THR A 395 13.48 0.65 -16.07
N GLY A 396 12.73 -0.40 -15.76
CA GLY A 396 13.16 -1.47 -14.87
C GLY A 396 14.17 -2.32 -15.60
N VAL A 397 15.36 -2.49 -15.03
CA VAL A 397 16.42 -3.29 -15.61
C VAL A 397 16.74 -4.43 -14.67
N THR A 398 16.61 -5.65 -15.19
CA THR A 398 16.98 -6.88 -14.49
C THR A 398 18.26 -7.41 -15.11
N ILE A 399 19.22 -7.75 -14.24
CA ILE A 399 20.56 -8.21 -14.60
C ILE A 399 20.79 -9.54 -13.90
N VAL A 400 21.08 -10.58 -14.69
CA VAL A 400 21.43 -11.92 -14.21
C VAL A 400 22.85 -12.22 -14.70
N SER A 401 23.77 -12.47 -13.78
CA SER A 401 25.18 -12.69 -14.09
C SER A 401 25.85 -13.62 -13.08
N GLY A 402 26.89 -14.33 -13.51
CA GLY A 402 27.75 -15.09 -12.61
C GLY A 402 28.72 -14.22 -11.79
N ASN A 403 28.86 -12.93 -12.13
CA ASN A 403 29.74 -11.97 -11.46
C ASN A 403 28.93 -10.84 -10.80
N SER A 404 27.85 -11.21 -10.10
CA SER A 404 26.86 -10.28 -9.56
C SER A 404 27.46 -9.29 -8.55
N GLU A 405 28.37 -9.70 -7.67
CA GLU A 405 29.02 -8.81 -6.68
C GLU A 405 29.74 -7.62 -7.32
N ALA A 406 30.54 -7.89 -8.35
CA ALA A 406 31.25 -6.83 -9.06
C ALA A 406 30.28 -5.87 -9.76
N ILE A 407 29.19 -6.38 -10.32
CA ILE A 407 28.15 -5.57 -10.95
C ILE A 407 27.43 -4.71 -9.90
N LYS A 408 27.05 -5.28 -8.74
CA LYS A 408 26.43 -4.54 -7.63
C LYS A 408 27.28 -3.34 -7.22
N TYR A 409 28.59 -3.56 -7.03
CA TYR A 409 29.53 -2.49 -6.69
C TYR A 409 29.56 -1.38 -7.75
N GLN A 410 29.61 -1.74 -9.04
CA GLN A 410 29.69 -0.76 -10.13
C GLN A 410 28.40 0.05 -10.27
N LEU A 411 27.23 -0.58 -10.11
CA LEU A 411 25.94 0.11 -10.19
C LEU A 411 25.73 1.08 -9.02
N VAL A 412 26.05 0.66 -7.80
CA VAL A 412 25.89 1.52 -6.61
C VAL A 412 26.92 2.63 -6.60
N ASN A 413 28.21 2.31 -6.78
CA ASN A 413 29.29 3.28 -6.53
C ASN A 413 29.71 4.09 -7.76
N LYS A 414 29.62 3.53 -8.97
CA LYS A 414 29.94 4.29 -10.20
C LYS A 414 28.74 4.90 -10.89
N LEU A 415 27.62 4.18 -10.93
CA LEU A 415 26.38 4.70 -11.55
C LEU A 415 25.54 5.50 -10.55
N GLY A 416 25.74 5.32 -9.24
CA GLY A 416 25.01 6.04 -8.19
C GLY A 416 23.55 5.62 -8.09
N ARG A 417 23.24 4.36 -8.43
CA ARG A 417 21.87 3.85 -8.52
C ARG A 417 21.58 2.84 -7.42
N GLY A 418 20.44 3.02 -6.76
CA GLY A 418 19.90 2.02 -5.85
C GLY A 418 19.59 0.73 -6.61
N ILE A 419 19.85 -0.40 -5.95
CA ILE A 419 19.60 -1.73 -6.49
C ILE A 419 18.78 -2.53 -5.48
N THR A 420 17.94 -3.42 -6.00
CA THR A 420 17.26 -4.47 -5.24
C THR A 420 17.83 -5.80 -5.70
N VAL A 421 18.06 -6.73 -4.77
CA VAL A 421 18.61 -8.05 -5.08
C VAL A 421 17.55 -9.11 -4.81
N TYR A 422 17.21 -9.88 -5.84
CA TYR A 422 16.44 -11.11 -5.68
C TYR A 422 17.39 -12.29 -5.57
N LYS A 423 17.15 -13.18 -4.61
CA LYS A 423 17.86 -14.46 -4.51
C LYS A 423 17.20 -15.45 -5.47
N GLY A 424 18.00 -16.10 -6.31
CA GLY A 424 17.50 -17.08 -7.26
C GLY A 424 18.61 -17.99 -7.76
N GLU A 425 18.29 -18.77 -8.78
CA GLU A 425 19.25 -19.67 -9.43
C GLU A 425 19.34 -19.35 -10.92
N ARG A 426 20.54 -19.52 -11.48
CA ARG A 426 20.79 -19.49 -12.92
C ARG A 426 21.28 -20.86 -13.38
N GLY A 427 21.04 -21.19 -14.64
CA GLY A 427 21.37 -22.51 -15.18
C GLY A 427 20.24 -23.02 -16.05
N PHE A 428 20.00 -24.32 -16.01
CA PHE A 428 18.90 -24.97 -16.74
C PHE A 428 18.93 -24.66 -18.26
N LEU A 429 20.12 -24.73 -18.85
CA LEU A 429 20.33 -24.41 -20.26
C LEU A 429 19.92 -25.61 -21.14
N PRO A 430 19.54 -25.38 -22.42
CA PRO A 430 19.32 -26.46 -23.37
C PRO A 430 20.52 -27.42 -23.43
N GLY A 431 20.29 -28.70 -23.18
CA GLY A 431 21.33 -29.74 -23.12
C GLY A 431 22.11 -29.83 -21.80
N LYS A 432 21.81 -28.97 -20.81
CA LYS A 432 22.39 -28.96 -19.46
C LYS A 432 21.36 -28.53 -18.41
N TYR A 433 20.25 -29.28 -18.34
CA TYR A 433 19.14 -28.97 -17.44
C TYR A 433 19.52 -29.12 -15.96
N GLU A 434 20.25 -30.18 -15.59
CA GLU A 434 20.57 -30.48 -14.19
C GLU A 434 21.62 -29.55 -13.56
N VAL A 435 22.19 -28.63 -14.33
CA VAL A 435 23.21 -27.71 -13.84
C VAL A 435 22.56 -26.38 -13.49
N SER A 436 22.44 -26.11 -12.19
CA SER A 436 22.07 -24.80 -11.65
C SER A 436 23.12 -24.27 -10.67
N THR A 437 23.09 -22.97 -10.43
CA THR A 437 23.95 -22.30 -9.47
C THR A 437 23.18 -21.13 -8.89
N GLU A 438 23.22 -20.98 -7.57
CA GLU A 438 22.68 -19.80 -6.89
C GLU A 438 23.30 -18.53 -7.46
N CYS A 439 22.47 -17.51 -7.66
CA CYS A 439 22.91 -16.21 -8.11
C CYS A 439 22.02 -15.09 -7.59
N ASP A 440 22.65 -13.92 -7.46
CA ASP A 440 21.93 -12.68 -7.17
C ASP A 440 21.42 -12.08 -8.48
N ILE A 441 20.10 -11.95 -8.60
CA ILE A 441 19.44 -11.25 -9.70
C ILE A 441 19.30 -9.79 -9.28
N ILE A 442 19.96 -8.89 -10.00
CA ILE A 442 20.02 -7.46 -9.66
C ILE A 442 18.94 -6.72 -10.42
N PHE A 443 18.11 -5.98 -9.71
CA PHE A 443 17.10 -5.10 -10.27
C PHE A 443 17.41 -3.65 -9.95
N THR A 444 17.24 -2.76 -10.93
CA THR A 444 17.38 -1.32 -10.74
C THR A 444 16.44 -0.56 -11.65
N VAL A 445 16.04 0.64 -11.22
CA VAL A 445 15.19 1.53 -11.98
C VAL A 445 16.03 2.71 -12.45
N ILE A 446 16.09 2.89 -13.76
CA ILE A 446 16.87 3.94 -14.41
C ILE A 446 16.05 4.65 -15.48
N THR A 447 16.57 5.75 -16.02
CA THR A 447 15.95 6.41 -17.17
C THR A 447 16.37 5.75 -18.49
N ARG A 448 15.57 5.93 -19.55
CA ARG A 448 15.89 5.44 -20.90
C ARG A 448 17.26 5.88 -21.41
N LEU A 449 17.69 7.10 -21.05
CA LEU A 449 18.99 7.67 -21.43
C LEU A 449 20.17 6.94 -20.75
N GLU A 450 19.96 6.40 -19.56
CA GLU A 450 20.98 5.72 -18.77
C GLU A 450 21.14 4.24 -19.14
N LEU A 451 20.16 3.66 -19.83
CA LEU A 451 20.15 2.22 -20.16
C LEU A 451 21.38 1.79 -20.93
N ARG A 452 21.84 2.64 -21.88
CA ARG A 452 23.06 2.36 -22.64
C ARG A 452 24.30 2.35 -21.75
N LYS A 453 24.41 3.31 -20.83
CA LYS A 453 25.55 3.41 -19.89
C LYS A 453 25.58 2.23 -18.93
N LEU A 454 24.42 1.83 -18.40
CA LEU A 454 24.28 0.66 -17.54
C LEU A 454 24.70 -0.62 -18.28
N LYS A 455 24.16 -0.86 -19.48
CA LYS A 455 24.51 -2.06 -20.26
C LYS A 455 26.01 -2.16 -20.52
N ASN A 456 26.65 -1.05 -20.93
CA ASN A 456 28.09 -1.03 -21.16
C ASN A 456 28.87 -1.42 -19.90
N LEU A 457 28.53 -0.83 -18.75
CA LEU A 457 29.17 -1.12 -17.46
C LEU A 457 28.98 -2.59 -17.03
N VAL A 458 27.81 -3.16 -17.26
CA VAL A 458 27.55 -4.59 -16.98
C VAL A 458 28.39 -5.48 -17.90
N TYR A 459 28.39 -5.23 -19.20
CA TYR A 459 29.12 -6.05 -20.17
C TYR A 459 30.65 -5.91 -20.07
N GLU A 460 31.14 -4.81 -19.51
CA GLU A 460 32.56 -4.63 -19.17
C GLU A 460 33.01 -5.61 -18.06
N VAL A 461 32.10 -5.92 -17.12
CA VAL A 461 32.36 -6.83 -15.99
C VAL A 461 32.08 -8.28 -16.36
N ASP A 462 30.98 -8.54 -17.06
CA ASP A 462 30.58 -9.86 -17.53
C ASP A 462 29.94 -9.78 -18.93
N PRO A 463 30.70 -10.11 -19.99
CA PRO A 463 30.17 -10.17 -21.35
C PRO A 463 29.04 -11.19 -21.56
N LYS A 464 28.89 -12.16 -20.64
CA LYS A 464 27.84 -13.20 -20.68
C LYS A 464 26.62 -12.87 -19.83
N ALA A 465 26.57 -11.68 -19.21
CA ALA A 465 25.43 -11.26 -18.41
C ALA A 465 24.15 -11.17 -19.24
N PHE A 466 23.05 -11.66 -18.68
CA PHE A 466 21.72 -11.51 -19.27
C PHE A 466 21.06 -10.27 -18.70
N VAL A 467 20.79 -9.28 -19.57
CA VAL A 467 20.20 -7.99 -19.19
C VAL A 467 18.94 -7.77 -20.00
N PHE A 468 17.80 -7.63 -19.31
CA PHE A 468 16.54 -7.26 -19.94
C PHE A 468 15.93 -6.03 -19.26
N ALA A 469 15.10 -5.33 -20.02
CA ALA A 469 14.51 -4.07 -19.62
C ALA A 469 13.00 -4.11 -19.83
N SER A 470 12.24 -3.64 -18.86
CA SER A 470 10.80 -3.45 -18.94
C SER A 470 10.46 -1.98 -18.71
N THR A 471 9.46 -1.47 -19.43
CA THR A 471 8.92 -0.14 -19.15
C THR A 471 8.13 -0.21 -17.85
N ILE A 472 8.50 0.64 -16.89
CA ILE A 472 7.74 0.82 -15.66
C ILE A 472 6.83 2.02 -15.87
N LYS A 473 5.52 1.81 -15.77
CA LYS A 473 4.51 2.86 -15.88
C LYS A 473 4.57 3.84 -14.71
N GLU A 474 4.75 3.31 -13.49
CA GLU A 474 4.84 4.12 -12.28
C GLU A 474 5.82 3.49 -11.29
N ALA A 475 6.66 4.32 -10.68
CA ALA A 475 7.55 3.92 -9.59
C ALA A 475 7.51 5.01 -8.51
N SER A 476 7.17 4.64 -7.28
CA SER A 476 7.08 5.54 -6.12
C SER A 476 7.94 5.01 -4.96
N GLY A 477 8.55 5.91 -4.20
CA GLY A 477 9.51 5.58 -3.13
C GLY A 477 10.94 5.29 -3.63
N GLY A 478 11.84 4.89 -2.71
CA GLY A 478 13.24 4.51 -3.03
C GLY A 478 14.16 5.65 -3.53
N ILE A 479 15.44 5.33 -3.77
CA ILE A 479 16.43 6.27 -4.33
C ILE A 479 16.35 6.25 -5.86
N ILE A 480 15.27 6.79 -6.43
CA ILE A 480 15.04 6.83 -7.88
C ILE A 480 15.72 8.05 -8.53
N LYS A 481 15.92 9.14 -7.77
CA LYS A 481 16.67 10.34 -8.18
C LYS A 481 17.84 10.60 -7.24
N ARG A 482 18.97 10.99 -7.83
CA ARG A 482 20.05 11.65 -7.09
C ARG A 482 19.47 12.97 -6.57
N ARG A 483 19.23 13.09 -5.26
CA ARG A 483 19.02 14.40 -4.62
C ARG A 483 20.29 15.19 -4.89
N GLN A 484 20.26 16.08 -5.87
CA GLN A 484 21.25 17.16 -5.90
C GLN A 484 20.95 17.99 -4.67
N ALA A 485 21.81 17.86 -3.65
CA ALA A 485 21.85 18.83 -2.59
C ALA A 485 22.27 20.16 -3.23
N HIS A 486 21.36 21.13 -3.19
CA HIS A 486 21.69 22.54 -3.29
C HIS A 486 21.60 23.14 -1.90
#